data_AF-A0A0L8V9U4-F1
#
_entry.id   AF-A0A0L8V9U4-F1
#
_cell.length_a   1.000
_cell.length_b   1.000
_cell.length_c   1.000
_cell.angle_alpha   90.00
_cell.angle_beta   90.00
_cell.angle_gamma   90.00
#
_symmetry.space_group_name_H-M   'P 1'
#
loop_
_entity.id
_entity.type
_entity.pdbx_description
1 polymer ?
#
loop_
_entity_poly.entity_id
_entity_poly.type
_entity_poly.pdbx_seq_one_letter_code
_entity_poly.pdbx_strand_id
1 'polypeptide(L)'
;MEFPIAKIPQGLMNIRNKHIELPFVLPKPEKPVETPSYYTSWWFVFFSFLVIVIGSSNNSDGTIQYGLILLLFGLVWRWIESSNNKKNRKEYNEKLVEYNKSMSSYNEQIEEFTKILHIKNDLVLNHLYLFEQREDFFEKVKKPNCTVQVKKGVSEKYFLQFLQKYFPDEIFCDRGVILEDSFVSPYIPDFIFFDTDRNYLIDIEIDEPYSFESREPIHFRTKDNFTSDTRRDVFFLSCNWIVVRFSEEQIIKNPVGCCFYLAIIISVYFEEDKYKQRFKEIPDILKTKVWDYSEAKIKSKGLYREKLLLQIGVDIKLSQAIKNTISERDDDEDDLPF
;
A
#
# COMPACT_ATOMS: atom_id res chain seq x y z
N MET A 1 -6.76 15.78 17.58
CA MET A 1 -6.92 15.85 16.11
C MET A 1 -7.35 17.26 15.76
N GLU A 2 -6.77 17.84 14.71
CA GLU A 2 -7.02 19.20 14.25
C GLU A 2 -7.24 19.16 12.74
N PHE A 3 -8.08 20.05 12.23
CA PHE A 3 -8.14 20.36 10.82
C PHE A 3 -7.00 21.31 10.41
N PRO A 4 -6.55 21.30 9.13
CA PRO A 4 -7.03 20.41 8.07
C PRO A 4 -6.55 18.97 8.28
N ILE A 5 -7.39 18.00 7.90
CA ILE A 5 -7.07 16.56 8.01
C ILE A 5 -6.78 16.05 6.61
N ALA A 6 -5.62 15.41 6.40
CA ALA A 6 -5.33 14.66 5.19
C ALA A 6 -5.17 13.17 5.50
N LYS A 7 -5.84 12.32 4.73
CA LYS A 7 -5.69 10.86 4.77
C LYS A 7 -5.19 10.38 3.42
N ILE A 8 -4.14 9.59 3.44
CA ILE A 8 -3.43 9.14 2.23
C ILE A 8 -3.68 7.64 2.04
N PRO A 9 -3.99 7.17 0.82
CA PRO A 9 -4.09 5.74 0.54
C PRO A 9 -2.84 4.99 0.97
N GLN A 10 -3.02 3.82 1.60
CA GLN A 10 -1.90 3.04 2.10
C GLN A 10 -0.92 2.64 0.98
N GLY A 11 -1.43 2.35 -0.23
CA GLY A 11 -0.59 2.04 -1.38
C GLY A 11 0.38 3.18 -1.73
N LEU A 12 -0.09 4.42 -1.73
CA LEU A 12 0.73 5.59 -2.02
C LEU A 12 1.75 5.86 -0.89
N MET A 13 1.34 5.68 0.37
CA MET A 13 2.26 5.78 1.52
C MET A 13 3.35 4.71 1.47
N ASN A 14 3.00 3.48 1.07
CA ASN A 14 3.95 2.38 0.92
C ASN A 14 4.99 2.71 -0.15
N ILE A 15 4.59 3.27 -1.29
CA ILE A 15 5.51 3.66 -2.37
C ILE A 15 6.46 4.76 -1.90
N ARG A 16 5.93 5.80 -1.26
CA ARG A 16 6.73 6.93 -0.76
C ARG A 16 7.75 6.51 0.29
N ASN A 17 7.34 5.65 1.22
CA ASN A 17 8.21 5.16 2.30
C ASN A 17 9.00 3.92 1.89
N LYS A 18 8.90 3.49 0.62
CA LYS A 18 9.55 2.27 0.15
C LYS A 18 11.05 2.47 0.18
N HIS A 19 11.69 1.82 1.13
CA HIS A 19 13.10 1.50 1.00
C HIS A 19 13.21 0.33 0.04
N ILE A 20 14.06 0.46 -0.99
CA ILE A 20 14.36 -0.66 -1.87
C ILE A 20 15.05 -1.73 -1.03
N GLU A 21 14.30 -2.76 -0.69
CA GLU A 21 14.80 -3.93 0.02
C GLU A 21 15.57 -4.82 -0.96
N LEU A 22 16.69 -5.34 -0.49
CA LEU A 22 17.44 -6.31 -1.29
C LEU A 22 16.75 -7.66 -1.17
N PRO A 23 16.56 -8.39 -2.28
CA PRO A 23 15.97 -9.72 -2.22
C PRO A 23 16.83 -10.64 -1.36
N PHE A 24 16.20 -11.54 -0.64
CA PHE A 24 16.90 -12.56 0.12
C PHE A 24 17.53 -13.57 -0.85
N VAL A 25 18.85 -13.72 -0.79
CA VAL A 25 19.59 -14.68 -1.61
C VAL A 25 19.93 -15.91 -0.76
N LEU A 26 19.50 -17.09 -1.21
CA LEU A 26 19.87 -18.35 -0.55
C LEU A 26 21.39 -18.58 -0.57
N PRO A 27 21.96 -19.29 0.41
CA PRO A 27 23.37 -19.66 0.36
C PRO A 27 23.67 -20.47 -0.90
N LYS A 28 24.87 -20.25 -1.47
CA LYS A 28 25.31 -20.94 -2.68
C LYS A 28 25.19 -22.47 -2.47
N PRO A 29 24.49 -23.20 -3.36
CA PRO A 29 24.36 -24.65 -3.25
C PRO A 29 25.73 -25.34 -3.23
N GLU A 30 25.88 -26.35 -2.38
CA GLU A 30 27.10 -27.17 -2.33
C GLU A 30 27.06 -28.27 -3.40
N LYS A 31 28.19 -28.45 -4.07
CA LYS A 31 28.32 -29.50 -5.09
C LYS A 31 28.34 -30.88 -4.41
N PRO A 32 27.55 -31.86 -4.88
CA PRO A 32 27.58 -33.19 -4.32
C PRO A 32 28.95 -33.83 -4.51
N VAL A 33 29.40 -34.55 -3.48
CA VAL A 33 30.68 -35.29 -3.50
C VAL A 33 30.44 -36.68 -4.08
N GLU A 34 31.26 -37.08 -5.05
CA GLU A 34 31.23 -38.44 -5.59
C GLU A 34 31.86 -39.40 -4.58
N THR A 35 31.18 -40.51 -4.28
CA THR A 35 31.74 -41.54 -3.40
C THR A 35 32.81 -42.33 -4.15
N PRO A 36 34.03 -42.46 -3.61
CA PRO A 36 35.10 -43.17 -4.30
C PRO A 36 34.73 -44.64 -4.50
N SER A 37 34.90 -45.14 -5.73
CA SER A 37 34.78 -46.58 -5.99
C SER A 37 36.07 -47.28 -5.56
N TYR A 38 35.98 -48.14 -4.55
CA TYR A 38 37.10 -49.01 -4.19
C TYR A 38 37.22 -50.14 -5.22
N TYR A 39 38.45 -50.53 -5.56
CA TYR A 39 38.77 -51.58 -6.55
C TYR A 39 39.26 -52.87 -5.89
N THR A 40 38.92 -53.09 -4.61
CA THR A 40 39.48 -54.17 -3.78
C THR A 40 39.11 -55.57 -4.27
N SER A 41 38.01 -55.69 -5.04
CA SER A 41 37.54 -56.93 -5.64
C SER A 41 38.51 -57.56 -6.66
N TRP A 42 39.31 -56.77 -7.36
CA TRP A 42 40.25 -57.27 -8.37
C TRP A 42 41.38 -58.11 -7.76
N TRP A 43 41.74 -57.85 -6.51
CA TRP A 43 42.74 -58.64 -5.80
C TRP A 43 42.24 -60.08 -5.58
N PHE A 44 40.98 -60.27 -5.19
CA PHE A 44 40.43 -61.61 -4.98
C PHE A 44 40.40 -62.44 -6.27
N VAL A 45 40.03 -61.81 -7.39
CA VAL A 45 40.04 -62.47 -8.71
C VAL A 45 41.48 -62.80 -9.12
N PHE A 46 42.41 -61.87 -8.97
CA PHE A 46 43.83 -62.08 -9.31
C PHE A 46 44.47 -63.19 -8.47
N PHE A 47 44.28 -63.17 -7.15
CA PHE A 47 44.83 -64.20 -6.25
C PHE A 47 44.19 -65.57 -6.48
N SER A 48 42.89 -65.62 -6.77
CA SER A 48 42.22 -66.90 -7.11
C SER A 48 42.81 -67.54 -8.37
N PHE A 49 43.12 -66.74 -9.39
CA PHE A 49 43.76 -67.22 -10.61
C PHE A 49 45.18 -67.75 -10.34
N LEU A 50 45.95 -67.05 -9.51
CA LEU A 50 47.29 -67.48 -9.10
C LEU A 50 47.27 -68.85 -8.39
N VAL A 51 46.32 -69.06 -7.47
CA VAL A 51 46.16 -70.34 -6.75
C VAL A 51 45.81 -71.49 -7.70
N ILE A 52 44.95 -71.26 -8.69
CA ILE A 52 44.58 -72.27 -9.70
C ILE A 52 45.79 -72.67 -10.56
N VAL A 53 46.61 -71.71 -10.98
CA VAL A 53 47.83 -71.96 -11.78
C VAL A 53 48.82 -72.82 -11.00
N ILE A 54 49.09 -72.48 -9.73
CA ILE A 54 49.99 -73.24 -8.85
C ILE A 54 49.45 -74.65 -8.58
N GLY A 55 48.14 -74.78 -8.38
CA GLY A 55 47.52 -76.09 -8.17
C GLY A 55 47.62 -77.01 -9.39
N SER A 56 47.49 -76.43 -10.59
CA SER A 56 47.61 -77.13 -11.87
C SER A 56 49.04 -77.58 -12.15
N SER A 57 50.05 -76.76 -11.82
CA SER A 57 51.46 -77.16 -11.99
C SER A 57 51.87 -78.31 -11.07
N ASN A 58 51.20 -78.46 -9.92
CA ASN A 58 51.51 -79.47 -8.91
C ASN A 58 50.55 -80.68 -8.94
N ASN A 59 49.61 -80.75 -9.90
CA ASN A 59 48.57 -81.79 -9.98
C ASN A 59 47.78 -82.01 -8.68
N SER A 60 47.46 -80.93 -7.94
CA SER A 60 46.74 -81.02 -6.67
C SER A 60 45.27 -80.59 -6.82
N ASP A 61 44.38 -81.56 -6.99
CA ASP A 61 42.95 -81.33 -7.19
C ASP A 61 42.31 -80.47 -6.09
N GLY A 62 42.73 -80.66 -4.83
CA GLY A 62 42.25 -79.88 -3.70
C GLY A 62 42.57 -78.38 -3.84
N THR A 63 43.79 -78.04 -4.25
CA THR A 63 44.19 -76.62 -4.45
C THR A 63 43.45 -75.96 -5.61
N ILE A 64 43.14 -76.72 -6.66
CA ILE A 64 42.31 -76.25 -7.78
C ILE A 64 40.88 -75.96 -7.29
N GLN A 65 40.29 -76.85 -6.49
CA GLN A 65 38.95 -76.64 -5.90
C GLN A 65 38.89 -75.40 -5.01
N TYR A 66 39.89 -75.17 -4.15
CA TYR A 66 39.98 -73.94 -3.34
C TYR A 66 40.10 -72.68 -4.19
N GLY A 67 40.93 -72.72 -5.25
CA GLY A 67 41.06 -71.62 -6.20
C GLY A 67 39.73 -71.26 -6.89
N LEU A 68 38.96 -72.27 -7.28
CA LEU A 68 37.63 -72.09 -7.89
C LEU A 68 36.60 -71.47 -6.91
N ILE A 69 36.62 -71.89 -5.64
CA ILE A 69 35.74 -71.30 -4.60
C ILE A 69 36.09 -69.81 -4.38
N LEU A 70 37.38 -69.48 -4.28
CA LEU A 70 37.85 -68.09 -4.14
C LEU A 70 37.48 -67.23 -5.35
N LEU A 71 37.56 -67.80 -6.56
CA LEU A 71 37.14 -67.13 -7.78
C LEU A 71 35.64 -66.82 -7.76
N LEU A 72 34.79 -67.79 -7.41
CA LEU A 72 33.35 -67.58 -7.28
C LEU A 72 33.01 -66.51 -6.25
N PHE A 73 33.67 -66.53 -5.09
CA PHE A 73 33.49 -65.50 -4.08
C PHE A 73 33.92 -64.10 -4.58
N GLY A 74 35.06 -64.00 -5.26
CA GLY A 74 35.54 -62.76 -5.87
C GLY A 74 34.57 -62.22 -6.95
N LEU A 75 33.99 -63.10 -7.77
CA LEU A 75 32.99 -62.73 -8.78
C LEU A 75 31.67 -62.26 -8.15
N VAL A 76 31.18 -62.92 -7.10
CA VAL A 76 29.99 -62.48 -6.35
C VAL A 76 30.24 -61.13 -5.67
N TRP A 77 31.40 -60.97 -5.02
CA TRP A 77 31.78 -59.70 -4.40
C TRP A 77 31.87 -58.57 -5.43
N ARG A 78 32.45 -58.84 -6.60
CA ARG A 78 32.52 -57.90 -7.72
C ARG A 78 31.13 -57.52 -8.24
N TRP A 79 30.21 -58.49 -8.34
CA TRP A 79 28.84 -58.22 -8.74
C TRP A 79 28.10 -57.31 -7.74
N ILE A 80 28.26 -57.57 -6.43
CA ILE A 80 27.70 -56.73 -5.35
C ILE A 80 28.30 -55.31 -5.43
N GLU A 81 29.62 -55.19 -5.53
CA GLU A 81 30.33 -53.91 -5.64
C GLU A 81 29.90 -53.13 -6.89
N SER A 82 29.78 -53.80 -8.05
CA SER A 82 29.28 -53.21 -9.28
C SER A 82 27.83 -52.72 -9.13
N SER A 83 26.97 -53.48 -8.46
CA SER A 83 25.58 -53.08 -8.19
C SER A 83 25.51 -51.85 -7.28
N ASN A 84 26.29 -51.85 -6.19
CA ASN A 84 26.40 -50.71 -5.27
C ASN A 84 26.98 -49.47 -5.97
N ASN A 85 28.00 -49.63 -6.79
CA ASN A 85 28.59 -48.53 -7.58
C ASN A 85 27.58 -47.95 -8.58
N LYS A 86 26.76 -48.80 -9.24
CA LYS A 86 25.67 -48.32 -10.11
C LYS A 86 24.63 -47.52 -9.33
N LYS A 87 24.25 -47.98 -8.13
CA LYS A 87 23.31 -47.26 -7.26
C LYS A 87 23.90 -45.92 -6.80
N ASN A 88 25.14 -45.90 -6.32
CA ASN A 88 25.83 -44.70 -5.88
C ASN A 88 25.97 -43.68 -7.01
N ARG A 89 26.29 -44.13 -8.24
CA ARG A 89 26.33 -43.26 -9.43
C ARG A 89 24.97 -42.69 -9.78
N LYS A 90 23.90 -43.49 -9.66
CA LYS A 90 22.54 -43.01 -9.89
C LYS A 90 22.16 -41.94 -8.88
N GLU A 91 22.39 -42.19 -7.59
CA GLU A 91 22.13 -41.23 -6.52
C GLU A 91 22.97 -39.95 -6.67
N TYR A 92 24.26 -40.08 -7.04
CA TYR A 92 25.12 -38.95 -7.34
C TYR A 92 24.57 -38.11 -8.51
N ASN A 93 24.15 -38.76 -9.60
CA ASN A 93 23.58 -38.08 -10.76
C ASN A 93 22.26 -37.37 -10.43
N GLU A 94 21.40 -37.98 -9.61
CA GLU A 94 20.17 -37.34 -9.11
C GLU A 94 20.50 -36.09 -8.29
N LYS A 95 21.43 -36.20 -7.34
CA LYS A 95 21.93 -35.06 -6.55
C LYS A 95 22.59 -33.99 -7.43
N LEU A 96 23.26 -34.38 -8.51
CA LEU A 96 23.90 -33.44 -9.45
C LEU A 96 22.85 -32.67 -10.27
N VAL A 97 21.76 -33.32 -10.69
CA VAL A 97 20.63 -32.65 -11.35
C VAL A 97 19.96 -31.66 -10.40
N GLU A 98 19.71 -32.05 -9.16
CA GLU A 98 19.15 -31.17 -8.14
C GLU A 98 20.08 -29.99 -7.84
N TYR A 99 21.37 -30.24 -7.69
CA TYR A 99 22.40 -29.21 -7.55
C TYR A 99 22.36 -28.21 -8.72
N ASN A 100 22.33 -28.68 -9.96
CA ASN A 100 22.31 -27.81 -11.14
C ASN A 100 21.05 -26.94 -11.19
N LYS A 101 19.89 -27.50 -10.84
CA LYS A 101 18.63 -26.75 -10.75
C LYS A 101 18.71 -25.67 -9.67
N SER A 102 19.17 -26.03 -8.47
CA SER A 102 19.37 -25.09 -7.37
C SER A 102 20.40 -24.01 -7.72
N MET A 103 21.46 -24.36 -8.45
CA MET A 103 22.49 -23.43 -8.91
C MET A 103 21.95 -22.44 -9.96
N SER A 104 21.08 -22.90 -10.87
CA SER A 104 20.40 -22.00 -11.82
C SER A 104 19.53 -20.97 -11.09
N SER A 105 18.70 -21.44 -10.15
CA SER A 105 17.85 -20.54 -9.35
C SER A 105 18.66 -19.58 -8.48
N TYR A 106 19.77 -20.04 -7.91
CA TYR A 106 20.71 -19.18 -7.17
C TYR A 106 21.30 -18.08 -8.07
N ASN A 107 21.70 -18.41 -9.29
CA ASN A 107 22.26 -17.42 -10.23
C ASN A 107 21.22 -16.37 -10.64
N GLU A 108 19.97 -16.77 -10.89
CA GLU A 108 18.86 -15.83 -11.17
C GLU A 108 18.63 -14.87 -10.00
N GLN A 109 18.61 -15.39 -8.76
CA GLN A 109 18.49 -14.57 -7.55
C GLN A 109 19.65 -13.57 -7.40
N ILE A 110 20.89 -14.00 -7.70
CA ILE A 110 22.07 -13.12 -7.66
C ILE A 110 21.99 -12.02 -8.72
N GLU A 111 21.50 -12.33 -9.91
CA GLU A 111 21.33 -11.33 -10.98
C GLU A 111 20.29 -10.28 -10.57
N GLU A 112 19.15 -10.71 -10.05
CA GLU A 112 18.10 -9.81 -9.54
C GLU A 112 18.62 -8.96 -8.37
N PHE A 113 19.31 -9.57 -7.41
CA PHE A 113 19.95 -8.87 -6.29
C PHE A 113 20.91 -7.79 -6.78
N THR A 114 21.74 -8.09 -7.78
CA THR A 114 22.73 -7.15 -8.32
C THR A 114 22.05 -5.98 -9.03
N LYS A 115 20.99 -6.23 -9.79
CA LYS A 115 20.17 -5.17 -10.41
C LYS A 115 19.54 -4.26 -9.36
N ILE A 116 18.91 -4.83 -8.33
CA ILE A 116 18.26 -4.06 -7.25
C ILE A 116 19.30 -3.27 -6.44
N LEU A 117 20.47 -3.86 -6.18
CA LEU A 117 21.58 -3.16 -5.51
C LEU A 117 22.07 -1.96 -6.32
N HIS A 118 22.14 -2.08 -7.65
CA HIS A 118 22.52 -0.98 -8.53
C HIS A 118 21.47 0.14 -8.51
N ILE A 119 20.17 -0.19 -8.66
CA ILE A 119 19.07 0.79 -8.57
C ILE A 119 19.08 1.50 -7.21
N LYS A 120 19.34 0.77 -6.13
CA LYS A 120 19.37 1.34 -4.77
C LYS A 120 20.49 2.35 -4.58
N ASN A 121 21.66 2.09 -5.14
CA ASN A 121 22.86 2.94 -4.98
C ASN A 121 22.90 4.09 -5.99
N ASP A 122 22.14 4.02 -7.07
CA ASP A 122 22.02 5.08 -8.07
C ASP A 122 20.76 5.93 -7.82
N LEU A 123 20.96 7.20 -7.48
CA LEU A 123 19.87 8.13 -7.16
C LEU A 123 18.86 8.30 -8.31
N VAL A 124 19.33 8.31 -9.57
CA VAL A 124 18.47 8.52 -10.74
C VAL A 124 17.62 7.28 -10.99
N LEU A 125 18.22 6.09 -10.93
CA LEU A 125 17.48 4.84 -11.10
C LEU A 125 16.47 4.62 -9.97
N ASN A 126 16.83 4.94 -8.73
CA ASN A 126 15.91 4.90 -7.60
C ASN A 126 14.70 5.79 -7.85
N HIS A 127 14.92 7.03 -8.29
CA HIS A 127 13.87 7.98 -8.62
C HIS A 127 12.96 7.47 -9.74
N LEU A 128 13.53 6.93 -10.83
CA LEU A 128 12.76 6.35 -11.94
C LEU A 128 11.91 5.14 -11.51
N TYR A 129 12.47 4.27 -10.66
CA TYR A 129 11.75 3.12 -10.13
C TYR A 129 10.57 3.51 -9.23
N LEU A 130 10.74 4.52 -8.39
CA LEU A 130 9.64 5.05 -7.58
C LEU A 130 8.60 5.77 -8.44
N PHE A 131 9.04 6.48 -9.48
CA PHE A 131 8.16 7.12 -10.45
C PHE A 131 7.25 6.09 -11.13
N GLU A 132 7.82 5.01 -11.68
CA GLU A 132 7.05 3.93 -12.34
C GLU A 132 6.00 3.31 -11.40
N GLN A 133 6.38 3.00 -10.16
CA GLN A 133 5.43 2.45 -9.18
C GLN A 133 4.28 3.40 -8.83
N ARG A 134 4.53 4.72 -8.85
CA ARG A 134 3.45 5.70 -8.66
C ARG A 134 2.52 5.72 -9.85
N GLU A 135 3.04 5.69 -11.08
CA GLU A 135 2.21 5.61 -12.27
C GLU A 135 1.31 4.36 -12.22
N ASP A 136 1.89 3.19 -11.91
CA ASP A 136 1.15 1.93 -11.69
C ASP A 136 0.06 2.03 -10.60
N PHE A 137 0.28 2.87 -9.59
CA PHE A 137 -0.69 3.12 -8.54
C PHE A 137 -1.84 3.99 -9.05
N PHE A 138 -1.53 5.06 -9.78
CA PHE A 138 -2.53 6.00 -10.30
C PHE A 138 -3.35 5.43 -11.47
N GLU A 139 -2.80 4.50 -12.24
CA GLU A 139 -3.56 3.75 -13.26
C GLU A 139 -4.72 2.94 -12.65
N LYS A 140 -4.57 2.49 -11.40
CA LYS A 140 -5.57 1.67 -10.70
C LYS A 140 -6.61 2.50 -9.93
N VAL A 141 -6.55 3.82 -10.02
CA VAL A 141 -7.50 4.70 -9.32
C VAL A 141 -8.91 4.52 -9.88
N LYS A 142 -9.89 4.36 -8.99
CA LYS A 142 -11.29 4.30 -9.39
C LYS A 142 -11.81 5.70 -9.68
N LYS A 143 -12.03 6.03 -10.94
CA LYS A 143 -12.51 7.35 -11.38
C LYS A 143 -13.96 7.61 -10.95
N PRO A 144 -14.37 8.89 -10.79
CA PRO A 144 -15.78 9.21 -10.64
C PRO A 144 -16.58 8.64 -11.83
N ASN A 145 -17.64 7.88 -11.55
CA ASN A 145 -18.41 7.15 -12.56
C ASN A 145 -19.91 7.54 -12.56
N CYS A 146 -20.32 8.47 -11.71
CA CYS A 146 -21.67 9.03 -11.74
C CYS A 146 -21.65 10.54 -11.56
N THR A 147 -22.70 11.19 -12.06
CA THR A 147 -22.99 12.61 -11.84
C THR A 147 -24.34 12.73 -11.17
N VAL A 148 -24.40 13.41 -10.03
CA VAL A 148 -25.60 13.63 -9.23
C VAL A 148 -25.58 15.06 -8.74
N GLN A 149 -26.63 15.81 -9.09
CA GLN A 149 -26.76 17.20 -8.69
C GLN A 149 -27.06 17.28 -7.19
N VAL A 150 -26.12 17.79 -6.41
CA VAL A 150 -26.27 17.97 -4.96
C VAL A 150 -26.52 19.44 -4.66
N LYS A 151 -27.44 19.72 -3.73
CA LYS A 151 -27.70 21.09 -3.28
C LYS A 151 -26.49 21.59 -2.49
N LYS A 152 -25.74 22.52 -3.10
CA LYS A 152 -24.61 23.17 -2.46
C LYS A 152 -25.03 24.22 -1.42
N GLY A 153 -24.46 24.11 -0.23
CA GLY A 153 -24.50 25.05 0.87
C GLY A 153 -23.77 26.36 0.57
N VAL A 154 -23.83 27.28 1.52
CA VAL A 154 -23.30 28.64 1.35
C VAL A 154 -21.78 28.66 1.41
N SER A 155 -21.19 27.95 2.37
CA SER A 155 -19.75 27.79 2.53
C SER A 155 -19.11 27.07 1.35
N GLU A 156 -19.75 26.02 0.82
CA GLU A 156 -19.31 25.34 -0.41
C GLU A 156 -19.24 26.31 -1.60
N LYS A 157 -20.32 27.07 -1.85
CA LYS A 157 -20.34 28.05 -2.96
C LYS A 157 -19.28 29.13 -2.81
N TYR A 158 -19.05 29.59 -1.58
CA TYR A 158 -18.00 30.56 -1.27
C TYR A 158 -16.62 29.98 -1.57
N PHE A 159 -16.34 28.75 -1.11
CA PHE A 159 -15.03 28.13 -1.28
C PHE A 159 -14.71 27.77 -2.74
N LEU A 160 -15.72 27.36 -3.51
CA LEU A 160 -15.57 27.00 -4.91
C LEU A 160 -14.87 28.11 -5.72
N GLN A 161 -15.12 29.38 -5.41
CA GLN A 161 -14.49 30.52 -6.07
C GLN A 161 -12.96 30.54 -5.85
N PHE A 162 -12.51 30.17 -4.65
CA PHE A 162 -11.09 30.07 -4.33
C PHE A 162 -10.47 28.84 -4.97
N LEU A 163 -11.14 27.69 -4.89
CA LEU A 163 -10.69 26.46 -5.54
C LEU A 163 -10.50 26.67 -7.05
N GLN A 164 -11.49 27.23 -7.75
CA GLN A 164 -11.41 27.51 -9.19
C GLN A 164 -10.32 28.53 -9.55
N LYS A 165 -10.00 29.46 -8.65
CA LYS A 165 -8.91 30.42 -8.84
C LYS A 165 -7.53 29.74 -8.79
N TYR A 166 -7.33 28.79 -7.86
CA TYR A 166 -6.02 28.16 -7.64
C TYR A 166 -5.83 26.84 -8.39
N PHE A 167 -6.93 26.18 -8.80
CA PHE A 167 -6.99 24.88 -9.49
C PHE A 167 -8.06 24.95 -10.60
N PRO A 168 -7.85 25.81 -11.63
CA PRO A 168 -8.77 25.96 -12.74
C PRO A 168 -8.83 24.68 -13.55
N ASP A 169 -10.02 24.25 -13.94
CA ASP A 169 -10.30 23.05 -14.74
C ASP A 169 -10.08 21.71 -14.02
N GLU A 170 -9.40 21.68 -12.87
CA GLU A 170 -9.22 20.46 -12.08
C GLU A 170 -10.23 20.27 -10.95
N ILE A 171 -11.13 21.23 -10.72
CA ILE A 171 -12.14 21.16 -9.65
C ILE A 171 -13.50 20.75 -10.22
N PHE A 172 -14.01 19.63 -9.72
CA PHE A 172 -15.30 19.07 -10.10
C PHE A 172 -16.26 19.03 -8.92
N CYS A 173 -17.52 19.36 -9.19
CA CYS A 173 -18.64 19.20 -8.27
C CYS A 173 -19.62 18.16 -8.83
N ASP A 174 -20.55 17.70 -8.00
CA ASP A 174 -21.68 16.85 -8.43
C ASP A 174 -21.27 15.54 -9.09
N ARG A 175 -20.03 15.08 -8.85
CA ARG A 175 -19.50 13.81 -9.33
C ARG A 175 -19.17 12.92 -8.15
N GLY A 176 -19.32 11.62 -8.34
CA GLY A 176 -19.09 10.66 -7.27
C GLY A 176 -18.78 9.27 -7.80
N VAL A 177 -18.73 8.32 -6.87
CA VAL A 177 -18.49 6.92 -7.16
C VAL A 177 -19.68 6.10 -6.69
N ILE A 178 -20.27 5.34 -7.61
CA ILE A 178 -21.22 4.28 -7.32
C ILE A 178 -20.51 2.92 -7.44
N LEU A 179 -20.81 2.00 -6.53
CA LEU A 179 -20.40 0.60 -6.65
C LEU A 179 -21.33 -0.06 -7.66
N GLU A 180 -20.75 -0.69 -8.67
CA GLU A 180 -21.48 -1.55 -9.60
C GLU A 180 -22.24 -2.61 -8.78
N ASP A 181 -23.50 -2.85 -9.13
CA ASP A 181 -24.45 -3.72 -8.43
C ASP A 181 -24.93 -3.27 -7.02
N SER A 182 -24.68 -2.01 -6.64
CA SER A 182 -25.24 -1.47 -5.40
C SER A 182 -26.51 -0.62 -5.64
N PHE A 183 -27.58 -0.90 -4.91
CA PHE A 183 -28.74 -0.01 -4.75
C PHE A 183 -28.45 1.16 -3.78
N VAL A 184 -27.18 1.38 -3.45
CA VAL A 184 -26.75 2.36 -2.44
C VAL A 184 -26.55 3.71 -3.11
N SER A 185 -26.94 4.78 -2.42
CA SER A 185 -26.66 6.14 -2.87
C SER A 185 -25.16 6.32 -3.14
N PRO A 186 -24.78 7.00 -4.22
CA PRO A 186 -23.38 7.22 -4.55
C PRO A 186 -22.65 8.01 -3.46
N TYR A 187 -21.37 7.73 -3.31
CA TYR A 187 -20.49 8.54 -2.48
C TYR A 187 -20.08 9.79 -3.28
N ILE A 188 -20.52 10.96 -2.81
CA ILE A 188 -20.31 12.24 -3.48
C ILE A 188 -19.54 13.16 -2.52
N PRO A 189 -18.33 13.58 -2.89
CA PRO A 189 -17.58 14.64 -2.21
C PRO A 189 -18.24 16.01 -2.30
N ASP A 190 -17.88 16.92 -1.39
CA ASP A 190 -18.17 18.34 -1.59
C ASP A 190 -17.46 18.87 -2.85
N PHE A 191 -16.17 18.58 -3.01
CA PHE A 191 -15.40 18.85 -4.22
C PHE A 191 -14.45 17.72 -4.54
N ILE A 192 -14.10 17.61 -5.82
CA ILE A 192 -13.07 16.71 -6.31
C ILE A 192 -12.00 17.55 -6.97
N PHE A 193 -10.74 17.43 -6.52
CA PHE A 193 -9.61 17.77 -7.38
C PHE A 193 -9.30 16.55 -8.25
N PHE A 194 -9.27 16.74 -9.57
CA PHE A 194 -8.99 15.68 -10.53
C PHE A 194 -8.10 16.19 -11.67
N ASP A 195 -6.83 15.79 -11.65
CA ASP A 195 -5.95 15.86 -12.82
C ASP A 195 -6.29 14.67 -13.73
N THR A 196 -7.04 14.93 -14.80
CA THR A 196 -7.55 13.88 -15.70
C THR A 196 -6.47 13.18 -16.52
N ASP A 197 -5.34 13.84 -16.73
CA ASP A 197 -4.26 13.32 -17.54
C ASP A 197 -3.44 12.29 -16.75
N ARG A 198 -3.29 12.50 -15.45
CA ARG A 198 -2.45 11.67 -14.56
C ARG A 198 -3.23 10.83 -13.55
N ASN A 199 -4.55 10.96 -13.53
CA ASN A 199 -5.44 10.27 -12.60
C ASN A 199 -5.22 10.64 -11.12
N TYR A 200 -4.79 11.87 -10.84
CA TYR A 200 -4.62 12.35 -9.48
C TYR A 200 -5.96 12.81 -8.93
N LEU A 201 -6.44 12.17 -7.87
CA LEU A 201 -7.76 12.40 -7.29
C LEU A 201 -7.65 12.74 -5.80
N ILE A 202 -8.27 13.85 -5.42
CA ILE A 202 -8.46 14.25 -4.02
C ILE A 202 -9.96 14.48 -3.76
N ASP A 203 -10.49 13.75 -2.80
CA ASP A 203 -11.77 14.03 -2.13
C ASP A 203 -11.58 15.22 -1.19
N ILE A 204 -12.29 16.33 -1.42
CA ILE A 204 -12.20 17.55 -0.62
C ILE A 204 -13.55 17.78 0.06
N GLU A 205 -13.53 17.80 1.39
CA GLU A 205 -14.73 17.85 2.23
C GLU A 205 -14.71 19.06 3.17
N ILE A 206 -15.89 19.65 3.42
CA ILE A 206 -16.13 20.71 4.39
C ILE A 206 -16.92 20.13 5.57
N ASP A 207 -16.25 19.98 6.70
CA ASP A 207 -16.86 19.50 7.94
C ASP A 207 -17.57 20.64 8.66
N GLU A 208 -18.87 20.47 8.83
CA GLU A 208 -19.73 21.41 9.56
C GLU A 208 -20.17 20.79 10.89
N PRO A 209 -20.23 21.57 11.98
CA PRO A 209 -20.50 21.00 13.29
C PRO A 209 -21.92 20.45 13.45
N TYR A 210 -22.88 20.98 12.71
CA TYR A 210 -24.28 20.57 12.74
C TYR A 210 -24.97 20.91 11.43
N SER A 211 -26.05 20.22 11.09
CA SER A 211 -26.90 20.52 9.94
C SER A 211 -27.57 21.88 10.11
N PHE A 212 -27.59 22.70 9.05
CA PHE A 212 -28.21 24.03 9.11
C PHE A 212 -29.72 23.98 9.42
N GLU A 213 -30.43 22.98 8.88
CA GLU A 213 -31.89 22.88 8.99
C GLU A 213 -32.33 22.20 10.29
N SER A 214 -31.79 21.02 10.60
CA SER A 214 -32.18 20.26 11.80
C SER A 214 -31.44 20.67 13.06
N ARG A 215 -30.33 21.42 12.93
CA ARG A 215 -29.42 21.79 14.02
C ARG A 215 -28.77 20.62 14.77
N GLU A 216 -28.90 19.40 14.24
CA GLU A 216 -28.29 18.20 14.79
C GLU A 216 -26.82 18.06 14.37
N PRO A 217 -25.92 17.56 15.26
CA PRO A 217 -24.54 17.26 14.91
C PRO A 217 -24.41 16.26 13.75
N ILE A 218 -23.52 16.55 12.78
CA ILE A 218 -23.35 15.72 11.56
C ILE A 218 -21.92 15.20 11.36
N HIS A 219 -20.91 16.06 11.48
CA HIS A 219 -19.50 15.69 11.40
C HIS A 219 -18.89 15.83 12.78
N PHE A 220 -18.52 14.75 13.46
CA PHE A 220 -17.92 14.84 14.79
C PHE A 220 -17.04 13.62 15.09
N ARG A 221 -16.09 13.79 16.01
CA ARG A 221 -15.33 12.65 16.54
C ARG A 221 -16.13 11.88 17.59
N THR A 222 -15.99 10.57 17.57
CA THR A 222 -16.46 9.64 18.61
C THR A 222 -15.38 9.46 19.68
N LYS A 223 -15.73 8.77 20.78
CA LYS A 223 -14.82 8.53 21.91
C LYS A 223 -13.56 7.74 21.53
N ASP A 224 -13.65 6.90 20.50
CA ASP A 224 -12.55 6.09 19.98
C ASP A 224 -11.71 6.83 18.91
N ASN A 225 -11.85 8.16 18.81
CA ASN A 225 -11.22 9.02 17.80
C ASN A 225 -11.58 8.68 16.34
N PHE A 226 -12.64 7.91 16.10
CA PHE A 226 -13.23 7.78 14.77
C PHE A 226 -14.13 8.97 14.45
N THR A 227 -14.28 9.34 13.18
CA THR A 227 -15.29 10.33 12.76
C THR A 227 -16.56 9.62 12.32
N SER A 228 -17.72 10.27 12.42
CA SER A 228 -18.97 9.79 11.77
C SER A 228 -18.76 9.49 10.28
N ASP A 229 -17.79 10.16 9.65
CA ASP A 229 -17.41 10.00 8.25
C ASP A 229 -16.38 8.89 7.95
N THR A 230 -15.93 8.12 8.96
CA THR A 230 -14.88 7.11 8.80
C THR A 230 -15.16 6.13 7.65
N ARG A 231 -16.41 5.72 7.46
CA ARG A 231 -16.80 4.81 6.36
C ARG A 231 -16.61 5.46 4.97
N ARG A 232 -16.88 6.76 4.85
CA ARG A 232 -16.70 7.52 3.60
C ARG A 232 -15.21 7.67 3.30
N ASP A 233 -14.42 8.03 4.30
CA ASP A 233 -12.97 8.16 4.14
C ASP A 233 -12.35 6.81 3.72
N VAL A 234 -12.72 5.70 4.37
CA VAL A 234 -12.25 4.35 4.00
C VAL A 234 -12.62 3.98 2.57
N PHE A 235 -13.82 4.38 2.12
CA PHE A 235 -14.26 4.14 0.75
C PHE A 235 -13.42 4.90 -0.28
N PHE A 236 -13.18 6.20 -0.10
CA PHE A 236 -12.36 6.96 -1.05
C PHE A 236 -10.88 6.54 -1.01
N LEU A 237 -10.36 6.20 0.17
CA LEU A 237 -9.00 5.65 0.29
C LEU A 237 -8.85 4.31 -0.43
N SER A 238 -9.88 3.44 -0.41
CA SER A 238 -9.86 2.17 -1.16
C SER A 238 -10.02 2.37 -2.68
N CYS A 239 -10.56 3.53 -3.09
CA CYS A 239 -10.56 3.97 -4.48
C CYS A 239 -9.23 4.61 -4.91
N ASN A 240 -8.21 4.64 -4.03
CA ASN A 240 -6.92 5.30 -4.20
C ASN A 240 -6.99 6.84 -4.27
N TRP A 241 -8.00 7.45 -3.66
CA TRP A 241 -8.10 8.92 -3.57
C TRP A 241 -7.45 9.41 -2.27
N ILE A 242 -6.78 10.55 -2.33
CA ILE A 242 -6.43 11.27 -1.10
C ILE A 242 -7.70 11.93 -0.56
N VAL A 243 -7.89 11.94 0.75
CA VAL A 243 -9.02 12.63 1.40
C VAL A 243 -8.48 13.83 2.16
N VAL A 244 -9.01 15.02 1.90
CA VAL A 244 -8.68 16.25 2.62
C VAL A 244 -9.97 16.86 3.18
N ARG A 245 -10.03 17.00 4.50
CA ARG A 245 -11.18 17.60 5.21
C ARG A 245 -10.76 18.93 5.84
N PHE A 246 -11.57 19.96 5.61
CA PHE A 246 -11.46 21.27 6.24
C PHE A 246 -12.67 21.51 7.15
N SER A 247 -12.52 22.27 8.23
CA SER A 247 -13.70 22.78 8.94
C SER A 247 -14.33 23.95 8.18
N GLU A 248 -15.64 24.13 8.30
CA GLU A 248 -16.33 25.31 7.75
C GLU A 248 -15.71 26.64 8.24
N GLU A 249 -15.17 26.67 9.47
CA GLU A 249 -14.44 27.82 10.01
C GLU A 249 -13.18 28.16 9.20
N GLN A 250 -12.38 27.15 8.83
CA GLN A 250 -11.18 27.38 8.01
C GLN A 250 -11.55 27.89 6.62
N ILE A 251 -12.60 27.32 6.03
CA ILE A 251 -13.10 27.74 4.73
C ILE A 251 -13.52 29.22 4.75
N ILE A 252 -14.22 29.65 5.80
CA ILE A 252 -14.71 31.02 5.90
C ILE A 252 -13.58 32.00 6.25
N LYS A 253 -12.75 31.68 7.25
CA LYS A 253 -11.74 32.61 7.79
C LYS A 253 -10.42 32.61 7.05
N ASN A 254 -10.05 31.50 6.41
CA ASN A 254 -8.74 31.31 5.78
C ASN A 254 -8.82 30.43 4.50
N PRO A 255 -9.68 30.78 3.51
CA PRO A 255 -9.86 29.97 2.29
C PRO A 255 -8.59 29.86 1.45
N VAL A 256 -7.78 30.91 1.41
CA VAL A 256 -6.49 30.90 0.70
C VAL A 256 -5.50 29.93 1.35
N GLY A 257 -5.46 29.87 2.69
CA GLY A 257 -4.65 28.89 3.42
C GLY A 257 -5.11 27.45 3.18
N CYS A 258 -6.43 27.22 3.03
CA CYS A 258 -6.97 25.91 2.64
C CYS A 258 -6.52 25.50 1.23
N CYS A 259 -6.56 26.42 0.27
CA CYS A 259 -6.05 26.17 -1.08
C CYS A 259 -4.53 25.91 -1.06
N PHE A 260 -3.77 26.65 -0.25
CA PHE A 260 -2.33 26.41 -0.11
C PHE A 260 -2.04 25.05 0.51
N TYR A 261 -2.83 24.61 1.49
CA TYR A 261 -2.74 23.26 2.05
C TYR A 261 -2.96 22.19 0.97
N LEU A 262 -3.98 22.34 0.10
CA LEU A 262 -4.19 21.44 -1.04
C LEU A 262 -2.98 21.44 -1.99
N ALA A 263 -2.41 22.61 -2.29
CA ALA A 263 -1.21 22.71 -3.12
C ALA A 263 0.00 22.02 -2.46
N ILE A 264 0.12 22.04 -1.13
CA ILE A 264 1.11 21.25 -0.39
C ILE A 264 0.86 19.76 -0.57
N ILE A 265 -0.37 19.29 -0.40
CA ILE A 265 -0.71 17.87 -0.59
C ILE A 265 -0.36 17.42 -2.01
N ILE A 266 -0.75 18.19 -3.03
CA ILE A 266 -0.45 17.90 -4.44
C ILE A 266 1.05 17.87 -4.70
N SER A 267 1.80 18.89 -4.26
CA SER A 267 3.27 18.93 -4.35
C SER A 267 3.92 17.73 -3.67
N VAL A 268 3.44 17.35 -2.48
CA VAL A 268 4.05 16.31 -1.66
C VAL A 268 3.75 14.91 -2.19
N TYR A 269 2.53 14.63 -2.65
CA TYR A 269 2.08 13.29 -2.99
C TYR A 269 1.96 13.03 -4.50
N PHE A 270 1.81 14.07 -5.29
CA PHE A 270 1.75 14.00 -6.76
C PHE A 270 3.00 14.60 -7.43
N GLU A 271 3.93 15.18 -6.66
CA GLU A 271 5.15 15.84 -7.18
C GLU A 271 4.88 16.98 -8.16
N GLU A 272 3.74 17.65 -7.99
CA GLU A 272 3.30 18.74 -8.86
C GLU A 272 3.38 20.09 -8.15
N ASP A 273 4.52 20.76 -8.27
CA ASP A 273 4.76 22.05 -7.62
C ASP A 273 4.07 23.24 -8.30
N LYS A 274 3.52 23.06 -9.50
CA LYS A 274 2.90 24.15 -10.30
C LYS A 274 1.81 24.90 -9.52
N TYR A 275 1.07 24.23 -8.65
CA TYR A 275 0.00 24.86 -7.84
C TYR A 275 0.56 25.66 -6.68
N LYS A 276 1.62 25.20 -6.02
CA LYS A 276 2.30 25.96 -4.95
C LYS A 276 2.85 27.28 -5.48
N GLN A 277 3.40 27.27 -6.69
CA GLN A 277 4.01 28.45 -7.32
C GLN A 277 2.99 29.57 -7.64
N ARG A 278 1.68 29.28 -7.59
CA ARG A 278 0.61 30.27 -7.80
C ARG A 278 0.41 31.20 -6.59
N PHE A 279 0.99 30.87 -5.44
CA PHE A 279 0.90 31.67 -4.23
C PHE A 279 2.11 32.62 -4.18
N LYS A 280 1.83 33.93 -4.23
CA LYS A 280 2.88 34.98 -4.16
C LYS A 280 3.57 35.02 -2.80
N GLU A 281 2.79 34.77 -1.76
CA GLU A 281 3.22 34.70 -0.37
C GLU A 281 2.74 33.37 0.20
N ILE A 282 3.51 32.81 1.13
CA ILE A 282 3.14 31.59 1.84
C ILE A 282 2.04 31.97 2.84
N PRO A 283 0.77 31.55 2.61
CA PRO A 283 -0.32 31.88 3.51
C PRO A 283 -0.22 31.04 4.79
N ASP A 284 -0.65 31.62 5.90
CA ASP A 284 -0.92 30.84 7.11
C ASP A 284 -2.03 29.83 6.84
N ILE A 285 -1.89 28.66 7.48
CA ILE A 285 -2.88 27.59 7.45
C ILE A 285 -3.50 27.54 8.85
N LEU A 286 -4.71 28.06 8.97
CA LEU A 286 -5.46 28.05 10.22
C LEU A 286 -5.69 26.61 10.68
N LYS A 287 -5.27 26.27 11.89
CA LYS A 287 -5.62 24.98 12.52
C LYS A 287 -6.84 25.15 13.41
N THR A 288 -7.78 24.22 13.30
CA THR A 288 -8.99 24.22 14.15
C THR A 288 -9.16 22.86 14.81
N LYS A 289 -9.41 22.81 16.11
CA LYS A 289 -9.67 21.56 16.83
C LYS A 289 -10.90 20.85 16.26
N VAL A 290 -10.80 19.54 16.00
CA VAL A 290 -11.95 18.71 15.66
C VAL A 290 -12.87 18.64 16.88
N TRP A 291 -14.17 18.85 16.68
CA TRP A 291 -15.15 18.80 17.77
C TRP A 291 -15.74 17.39 17.94
N ASP A 292 -16.10 17.05 19.18
CA ASP A 292 -16.96 15.90 19.46
C ASP A 292 -18.46 16.27 19.42
N TYR A 293 -19.32 15.28 19.64
CA TYR A 293 -20.78 15.45 19.60
C TYR A 293 -21.29 16.52 20.58
N SER A 294 -20.72 16.58 21.79
CA SER A 294 -21.13 17.55 22.81
C SER A 294 -20.70 18.97 22.43
N GLU A 295 -19.46 19.11 21.96
CA GLU A 295 -18.93 20.38 21.43
C GLU A 295 -19.77 20.87 20.22
N ALA A 296 -20.19 19.97 19.33
CA ALA A 296 -21.08 20.29 18.22
C ALA A 296 -22.47 20.79 18.68
N LYS A 297 -23.08 20.16 19.70
CA LYS A 297 -24.33 20.64 20.29
C LYS A 297 -24.19 22.03 20.90
N ILE A 298 -23.08 22.31 21.58
CA ILE A 298 -22.79 23.64 22.13
C ILE A 298 -22.67 24.67 21.01
N LYS A 299 -21.95 24.34 19.92
CA LYS A 299 -21.85 25.20 18.73
C LYS A 299 -23.22 25.46 18.08
N SER A 300 -24.07 24.44 18.01
CA SER A 300 -25.44 24.54 17.49
C SER A 300 -26.30 25.50 18.31
N LYS A 301 -26.34 25.31 19.64
CA LYS A 301 -27.01 26.26 20.55
C LYS A 301 -26.44 27.68 20.39
N GLY A 302 -25.13 27.82 20.24
CA GLY A 302 -24.45 29.10 20.07
C GLY A 302 -24.66 29.80 18.72
N LEU A 303 -25.40 29.21 17.77
CA LEU A 303 -25.57 29.69 16.39
C LEU A 303 -24.22 29.96 15.71
N TYR A 304 -23.28 29.05 15.94
CA TYR A 304 -21.89 29.21 15.55
C TYR A 304 -21.72 29.29 14.02
N ARG A 305 -22.36 28.40 13.26
CA ARG A 305 -22.32 28.41 11.79
C ARG A 305 -22.93 29.69 11.23
N GLU A 306 -24.07 30.11 11.76
CA GLU A 306 -24.75 31.34 11.35
C GLU A 306 -23.84 32.57 11.54
N LYS A 307 -23.19 32.69 12.70
CA LYS A 307 -22.21 33.75 12.99
C LYS A 307 -21.00 33.74 12.05
N LEU A 308 -20.57 32.56 11.59
CA LEU A 308 -19.52 32.45 10.57
C LEU A 308 -20.02 32.95 9.21
N LEU A 309 -21.21 32.50 8.78
CA LEU A 309 -21.77 32.86 7.48
C LEU A 309 -22.08 34.36 7.34
N LEU A 310 -22.38 35.06 8.43
CA LEU A 310 -22.52 36.52 8.43
C LEU A 310 -21.22 37.23 8.01
N GLN A 311 -20.04 36.66 8.28
CA GLN A 311 -18.75 37.27 7.94
C GLN A 311 -18.50 37.33 6.42
N ILE A 312 -19.21 36.51 5.64
CA ILE A 312 -19.15 36.49 4.18
C ILE A 312 -20.40 37.12 3.53
N GLY A 313 -21.16 37.92 4.29
CA GLY A 313 -22.24 38.78 3.77
C GLY A 313 -23.60 38.13 3.57
N VAL A 314 -23.88 37.01 4.26
CA VAL A 314 -25.16 36.28 4.14
C VAL A 314 -26.20 36.88 5.09
N ASP A 315 -26.65 38.10 4.83
CA ASP A 315 -27.19 38.96 5.91
C ASP A 315 -28.73 38.98 6.06
N ILE A 316 -29.53 38.91 5.00
CA ILE A 316 -30.93 39.37 5.13
C ILE A 316 -31.88 38.34 5.79
N LYS A 317 -31.80 37.05 5.44
CA LYS A 317 -32.68 36.02 6.02
C LYS A 317 -32.13 35.37 7.28
N LEU A 318 -30.79 35.26 7.39
CA LEU A 318 -30.13 34.69 8.57
C LEU A 318 -30.26 35.61 9.78
N SER A 319 -30.06 36.92 9.61
CA SER A 319 -30.13 37.88 10.72
C SER A 319 -31.51 37.91 11.39
N GLN A 320 -32.59 37.76 10.62
CA GLN A 320 -33.96 37.64 11.15
C GLN A 320 -34.19 36.30 11.86
N ALA A 321 -33.73 35.17 11.29
CA ALA A 321 -33.85 33.88 11.95
C ALA A 321 -33.05 33.79 13.26
N ILE A 322 -31.85 34.38 13.29
CA ILE A 322 -31.01 34.49 14.49
C ILE A 322 -31.71 35.34 15.54
N LYS A 323 -32.27 36.49 15.17
CA LYS A 323 -33.01 37.36 16.11
C LYS A 323 -34.22 36.64 16.72
N ASN A 324 -34.99 35.92 15.93
CA ASN A 324 -36.17 35.18 16.42
C ASN A 324 -35.76 34.00 17.33
N THR A 325 -34.69 33.26 16.99
CA THR A 325 -34.20 32.16 17.84
C THR A 325 -33.59 32.66 19.16
N ILE A 326 -33.06 33.88 19.19
CA ILE A 326 -32.56 34.50 20.44
C ILE A 326 -33.74 34.94 21.29
N SER A 327 -34.77 35.59 20.72
CA SER A 327 -35.95 36.00 21.49
C SER A 327 -36.72 34.81 22.08
N GLU A 328 -36.91 33.72 21.33
CA GLU A 328 -37.58 32.51 21.83
C GLU A 328 -36.82 31.84 22.99
N ARG A 329 -35.49 32.04 23.08
CA ARG A 329 -34.69 31.50 24.19
C ARG A 329 -34.75 32.35 25.45
N ASP A 330 -34.90 33.66 25.29
CA ASP A 330 -35.08 34.56 26.42
C ASP A 330 -36.46 34.35 27.06
N ASP A 331 -37.47 33.92 26.28
CA ASP A 331 -38.82 33.61 26.77
C ASP A 331 -38.92 32.24 27.49
N ASP A 332 -38.02 31.28 27.21
CA ASP A 332 -38.00 29.94 27.84
C ASP A 332 -37.19 29.87 29.16
N GLU A 333 -36.38 30.89 29.48
CA GLU A 333 -35.59 30.95 30.74
C GLU A 333 -36.35 31.59 31.92
N ASP A 334 -37.52 32.21 31.68
CA ASP A 334 -38.33 32.90 32.71
C ASP A 334 -39.37 32.00 33.43
N ASP A 335 -39.49 30.72 33.05
CA ASP A 335 -40.47 29.76 33.62
C ASP A 335 -39.83 28.72 34.57
N LEU A 336 -38.80 29.11 35.33
CA LEU A 336 -38.35 28.33 36.48
C LEU A 336 -39.11 28.77 37.75
N PRO A 337 -39.93 27.89 38.36
CA PRO A 337 -40.59 28.23 39.62
C PRO A 337 -39.53 28.33 40.72
N PHE A 338 -39.48 29.49 41.36
CA PHE A 338 -38.72 29.73 42.60
C PHE A 338 -39.14 28.79 43.74
#